data_AF-A0A8H7PI61-F1
#
_entry.id   AF-A0A8H7PI61-F1
#
_cell.length_a   1.000
_cell.length_b   1.000
_cell.length_c   1.000
_cell.angle_alpha   90.00
_cell.angle_beta   90.00
_cell.angle_gamma   90.00
#
_symmetry.space_group_name_H-M   'P 1'
#
loop_
_entity.id
_entity.type
_entity.pdbx_description
1 polymer ?
#
loop_
_entity_poly.entity_id
_entity_poly.type
_entity_poly.pdbx_seq_one_letter_code
_entity_poly.pdbx_strand_id
1 'polypeptide(L)'
;MLTSYIQAGDYFGLDLLLPIPVPVVYRLIVDQPREYFANTVIQTSINGKTWTNLNPKPRITFEPFTDAKDQLLTQCKFHVPSTKYRFIRLQTQTDLDFPYAVIDFSFSARARRDANGQLLGLDNEDDGGTAFLEDYFETNDNNGRYGHEAKEKSEAEDRQNR
;
A
#
# COMPACT_ATOMS: atom_id res chain seq x y z
N MET A 1 -33.80 -21.17 -6.33
CA MET A 1 -32.63 -21.13 -5.44
C MET A 1 -31.66 -20.14 -6.06
N LEU A 2 -31.30 -19.07 -5.34
CA LEU A 2 -30.17 -18.23 -5.73
C LEU A 2 -28.91 -19.03 -5.41
N THR A 3 -28.11 -19.34 -6.42
CA THR A 3 -26.80 -19.97 -6.26
C THR A 3 -25.79 -18.91 -5.84
N SER A 4 -25.17 -19.06 -4.67
CA SER A 4 -24.03 -18.21 -4.29
C SER A 4 -22.85 -18.50 -5.23
N TYR A 5 -22.16 -17.44 -5.65
CA TYR A 5 -20.97 -17.57 -6.48
C TYR A 5 -19.72 -17.80 -5.62
N ILE A 6 -19.76 -17.32 -4.38
CA ILE A 6 -18.63 -17.33 -3.44
C ILE A 6 -19.18 -17.67 -2.06
N GLN A 7 -18.57 -18.63 -1.40
CA GLN A 7 -19.00 -19.14 -0.10
C GLN A 7 -18.23 -18.49 1.04
N ALA A 8 -18.86 -18.41 2.21
CA ALA A 8 -18.16 -18.04 3.44
C ALA A 8 -16.97 -18.98 3.67
N GLY A 9 -15.78 -18.41 3.87
CA GLY A 9 -14.53 -19.16 3.98
C GLY A 9 -13.67 -19.19 2.72
N ASP A 10 -14.24 -18.86 1.55
CA ASP A 10 -13.46 -18.69 0.33
C ASP A 10 -12.46 -17.53 0.49
N TYR A 11 -11.30 -17.67 -0.15
CA TYR A 11 -10.23 -16.68 -0.07
C TYR A 11 -9.38 -16.64 -1.34
N PHE A 12 -8.75 -15.48 -1.56
CA PHE A 12 -7.54 -15.38 -2.37
C PHE A 12 -6.43 -14.75 -1.53
N GLY A 13 -5.19 -14.94 -1.96
CA GLY A 13 -4.03 -14.55 -1.18
C GLY A 13 -2.74 -14.62 -1.96
N LEU A 14 -1.66 -14.27 -1.28
CA LEU A 14 -0.30 -14.42 -1.76
C LEU A 14 0.44 -15.42 -0.88
N ASP A 15 1.16 -16.33 -1.52
CA ASP A 15 2.23 -17.13 -0.92
C ASP A 15 3.54 -16.52 -1.38
N LEU A 16 4.25 -15.90 -0.45
CA LEU A 16 5.50 -15.21 -0.72
C LEU A 16 6.66 -16.20 -0.65
N LEU A 17 7.70 -15.98 -1.46
CA LEU A 17 8.90 -16.83 -1.43
C LEU A 17 9.61 -16.74 -0.07
N LEU A 18 9.67 -15.54 0.50
CA LEU A 18 10.32 -15.24 1.77
C LEU A 18 9.39 -14.47 2.71
N PRO A 19 9.57 -14.60 4.04
CA PRO A 19 8.83 -13.79 5.00
C PRO A 19 9.08 -12.29 4.83
N ILE A 20 8.02 -11.49 4.93
CA ILE A 20 8.10 -10.03 4.80
C ILE A 20 8.82 -9.40 6.00
N PRO A 21 9.97 -8.72 5.82
CA PRO A 21 10.75 -8.22 6.95
C PRO A 21 10.24 -6.88 7.50
N VAL A 22 9.41 -6.16 6.75
CA VAL A 22 9.00 -4.78 7.02
C VAL A 22 7.50 -4.58 6.80
N PRO A 23 6.86 -3.57 7.42
CA PRO A 23 5.49 -3.19 7.08
C PRO A 23 5.33 -2.89 5.58
N VAL A 24 4.19 -3.29 5.02
CA VAL A 24 3.89 -3.13 3.58
C VAL A 24 2.53 -2.50 3.36
N VAL A 25 2.39 -1.83 2.22
CA VAL A 25 1.11 -1.37 1.71
C VAL A 25 0.72 -2.29 0.56
N TYR A 26 -0.40 -2.99 0.72
CA TYR A 26 -0.96 -3.81 -0.34
C TYR A 26 -1.83 -2.96 -1.25
N ARG A 27 -1.79 -3.31 -2.53
CA ARG A 27 -2.63 -2.76 -3.59
C ARG A 27 -3.38 -3.92 -4.25
N LEU A 28 -4.70 -3.79 -4.34
CA LEU A 28 -5.55 -4.73 -5.05
C LEU A 28 -6.32 -3.97 -6.13
N ILE A 29 -6.38 -4.50 -7.35
CA ILE A 29 -7.31 -4.04 -8.38
C ILE A 29 -8.36 -5.12 -8.57
N VAL A 30 -9.63 -4.75 -8.42
CA VAL A 30 -10.76 -5.67 -8.59
C VAL A 30 -11.86 -5.06 -9.44
N ASP A 31 -12.58 -5.94 -10.11
CA ASP A 31 -13.90 -5.63 -10.64
C ASP A 31 -14.95 -5.84 -9.52
N GLN A 32 -15.76 -4.82 -9.22
CA GLN A 32 -16.83 -4.81 -8.19
C GLN A 32 -16.38 -4.92 -6.70
N PRO A 33 -15.73 -3.89 -6.13
CA PRO A 33 -15.00 -3.95 -4.84
C PRO A 33 -15.83 -3.90 -3.54
N ARG A 34 -16.85 -3.04 -3.44
CA ARG A 34 -17.19 -2.43 -2.14
C ARG A 34 -17.84 -3.43 -1.20
N GLU A 35 -18.74 -4.25 -1.74
CA GLU A 35 -19.45 -5.26 -0.97
C GLU A 35 -18.54 -6.43 -0.59
N TYR A 36 -17.59 -6.80 -1.46
CA TYR A 36 -16.60 -7.82 -1.14
C TYR A 36 -15.75 -7.43 0.07
N PHE A 37 -15.19 -6.22 0.07
CA PHE A 37 -14.29 -5.77 1.13
C PHE A 37 -14.98 -5.49 2.48
N ALA A 38 -16.26 -5.13 2.45
CA ALA A 38 -17.06 -5.02 3.67
C ALA A 38 -17.14 -6.37 4.41
N ASN A 39 -17.25 -7.47 3.66
CA ASN A 39 -17.46 -8.82 4.17
C ASN A 39 -16.19 -9.67 4.23
N THR A 40 -15.00 -9.07 4.14
CA THR A 40 -13.73 -9.80 4.21
C THR A 40 -12.92 -9.47 5.46
N VAL A 41 -12.13 -10.46 5.87
CA VAL A 41 -11.09 -10.32 6.89
C VAL A 41 -9.73 -10.57 6.24
N ILE A 42 -8.78 -9.69 6.54
CA ILE A 42 -7.40 -9.86 6.12
C ILE A 42 -6.68 -10.69 7.18
N GLN A 43 -6.04 -11.77 6.74
CA GLN A 43 -5.32 -12.70 7.61
C GLN A 43 -3.89 -12.89 7.13
N THR A 44 -2.97 -13.06 8.05
CA THR A 44 -1.58 -13.42 7.75
C THR A 44 -1.22 -14.75 8.39
N SER A 45 -0.22 -15.43 7.81
CA SER A 45 0.35 -16.65 8.37
C SER A 45 1.85 -16.74 8.09
N ILE A 46 2.57 -17.37 9.01
CA ILE A 46 3.99 -17.70 8.83
C ILE A 46 4.14 -19.02 8.06
N ASN A 47 3.19 -19.95 8.21
CA ASN A 47 3.32 -21.34 7.75
C ASN A 47 2.17 -21.84 6.86
N GLY A 48 1.16 -21.01 6.59
CA GLY A 48 -0.01 -21.34 5.78
C GLY A 48 -1.04 -22.23 6.47
N LYS A 49 -0.79 -22.66 7.71
CA LYS A 49 -1.66 -23.54 8.50
C LYS A 49 -2.40 -22.77 9.60
N THR A 50 -1.67 -21.96 10.34
CA THR A 50 -2.23 -21.14 11.43
C THR A 50 -2.38 -19.71 10.94
N TRP A 51 -3.61 -19.20 10.94
CA TRP A 51 -3.94 -17.89 10.43
C TRP A 51 -4.27 -16.92 11.56
N THR A 52 -3.81 -15.67 11.43
CA THR A 52 -4.07 -14.60 12.38
C THR A 52 -4.78 -13.46 11.68
N ASN A 53 -5.93 -13.06 12.20
CA ASN A 53 -6.65 -11.87 11.72
C ASN A 53 -5.82 -10.63 12.04
N LEU A 54 -5.71 -9.71 11.08
CA LEU A 54 -5.14 -8.40 11.34
C LEU A 54 -6.08 -7.61 12.26
N ASN A 55 -5.62 -7.34 13.47
CA ASN A 55 -6.37 -6.59 14.49
C ASN A 55 -5.52 -5.41 15.00
N PRO A 56 -6.06 -4.17 14.99
CA PRO A 56 -7.37 -3.79 14.44
C PRO A 56 -7.47 -4.03 12.92
N LYS A 57 -8.70 -4.21 12.39
CA LYS A 57 -8.93 -4.38 10.95
C LYS A 57 -8.28 -3.20 10.21
N PRO A 58 -7.40 -3.44 9.21
CA PRO A 58 -6.79 -2.37 8.45
C PRO A 58 -7.83 -1.46 7.81
N ARG A 59 -7.55 -0.15 7.82
CA ARG A 59 -8.33 0.80 7.03
C ARG A 59 -8.03 0.57 5.55
N ILE A 60 -9.08 0.33 4.77
CA ILE A 60 -9.00 0.13 3.32
C ILE A 60 -9.46 1.41 2.64
N THR A 61 -8.64 1.95 1.74
CA THR A 61 -9.03 3.05 0.85
C THR A 61 -9.46 2.49 -0.49
N PHE A 62 -10.46 3.15 -1.11
CA PHE A 62 -11.03 2.74 -2.39
C PHE A 62 -10.96 3.89 -3.38
N GLU A 63 -10.43 3.63 -4.57
CA GLU A 63 -10.24 4.63 -5.62
C GLU A 63 -10.69 4.03 -6.96
N PRO A 64 -11.40 4.78 -7.81
CA PRO A 64 -11.65 4.36 -9.19
C PRO A 64 -10.32 4.08 -9.91
N PHE A 65 -10.28 3.02 -10.71
CA PHE A 65 -9.11 2.69 -11.53
C PHE A 65 -9.58 2.32 -12.93
N THR A 66 -9.00 2.92 -13.96
CA THR A 66 -9.29 2.57 -15.35
C THR A 66 -8.10 1.82 -15.92
N ASP A 67 -8.33 0.63 -16.48
CA ASP A 67 -7.27 -0.16 -17.09
C ASP A 67 -6.91 0.34 -18.50
N ALA A 68 -5.96 -0.34 -19.16
CA ALA A 68 -5.52 0.02 -20.51
C ALA A 68 -6.59 -0.20 -21.61
N LYS A 69 -7.72 -0.82 -21.27
CA LYS A 69 -8.85 -1.09 -22.17
C LYS A 69 -10.07 -0.22 -21.84
N ASP A 70 -9.89 0.83 -21.05
CA ASP A 70 -10.94 1.71 -20.57
C ASP A 70 -12.01 1.02 -19.68
N GLN A 71 -11.70 -0.15 -19.11
CA GLN A 71 -12.58 -0.79 -18.14
C GLN A 71 -12.48 -0.07 -16.79
N LEU A 72 -13.64 0.34 -16.25
CA LEU A 72 -13.71 0.89 -14.90
C LEU A 72 -13.66 -0.23 -13.86
N LEU A 73 -12.60 -0.22 -13.07
CA LEU A 73 -12.31 -1.12 -11.97
C LEU A 73 -12.22 -0.31 -10.67
N THR A 74 -11.90 -0.98 -9.58
CA THR A 74 -11.54 -0.30 -8.34
C THR A 74 -10.20 -0.78 -7.82
N GLN A 75 -9.39 0.21 -7.45
CA GLN A 75 -8.18 0.03 -6.69
C GLN A 75 -8.49 0.13 -5.20
N CYS A 76 -7.91 -0.79 -4.43
CA CYS A 76 -7.95 -0.80 -2.99
C CYS A 76 -6.54 -0.77 -2.43
N LYS A 77 -6.31 0.02 -1.38
CA LYS A 77 -5.04 0.03 -0.66
C LYS A 77 -5.27 -0.20 0.83
N PHE A 78 -4.42 -1.02 1.44
CA PHE A 78 -4.44 -1.24 2.88
C PHE A 78 -3.04 -1.51 3.43
N HIS A 79 -2.77 -0.99 4.63
CA HIS A 79 -1.48 -1.14 5.29
C HIS A 79 -1.47 -2.36 6.21
N VAL A 80 -0.43 -3.17 6.11
CA VAL A 80 -0.19 -4.32 6.98
C VAL A 80 1.06 -4.06 7.83
N PRO A 81 0.89 -3.74 9.12
CA PRO A 81 2.02 -3.43 10.00
C PRO A 81 2.77 -4.67 10.48
N SER A 82 2.16 -5.85 10.39
CA SER A 82 2.77 -7.12 10.77
C SER A 82 3.99 -7.42 9.90
N THR A 83 4.97 -8.13 10.45
CA THR A 83 6.15 -8.61 9.73
C THR A 83 6.31 -10.12 9.95
N LYS A 84 7.26 -10.74 9.25
CA LYS A 84 7.63 -12.16 9.29
C LYS A 84 6.56 -13.15 8.83
N TYR A 85 5.43 -12.67 8.32
CA TYR A 85 4.48 -13.54 7.64
C TYR A 85 4.96 -13.84 6.23
N ARG A 86 4.62 -15.03 5.74
CA ARG A 86 4.89 -15.49 4.37
C ARG A 86 3.60 -15.52 3.55
N PHE A 87 2.47 -15.71 4.22
CA PHE A 87 1.17 -15.83 3.58
C PHE A 87 0.29 -14.69 4.03
N ILE A 88 -0.46 -14.12 3.08
CA ILE A 88 -1.56 -13.20 3.36
C ILE A 88 -2.77 -13.63 2.54
N ARG A 89 -3.96 -13.54 3.12
CA ARG A 89 -5.21 -13.80 2.40
C ARG A 89 -6.32 -12.86 2.81
N LEU A 90 -7.25 -12.65 1.90
CA LEU A 90 -8.53 -12.00 2.15
C LEU A 90 -9.59 -13.09 2.12
N GLN A 91 -10.17 -13.37 3.28
CA GLN A 91 -11.18 -14.42 3.42
C GLN A 91 -12.56 -13.80 3.58
N THR A 92 -13.49 -14.24 2.74
CA THR A 92 -14.90 -13.90 2.80
C THR A 92 -15.54 -14.45 4.08
N GLN A 93 -16.38 -13.65 4.75
CA GLN A 93 -17.08 -14.02 5.98
C GLN A 93 -18.53 -14.47 5.76
N THR A 94 -19.14 -14.13 4.62
CA THR A 94 -20.54 -14.41 4.30
C THR A 94 -20.67 -14.88 2.86
N ASP A 95 -21.67 -15.68 2.54
CA ASP A 95 -21.93 -16.04 1.14
C ASP A 95 -22.23 -14.78 0.31
N LEU A 96 -21.67 -14.74 -0.91
CA LEU A 96 -21.89 -13.66 -1.88
C LEU A 96 -22.58 -14.22 -3.12
N ASP A 97 -23.60 -13.51 -3.59
CA ASP A 97 -24.39 -13.84 -4.78
C ASP A 97 -23.91 -13.12 -6.04
N PHE A 98 -22.73 -12.49 -5.97
CA PHE A 98 -22.05 -11.87 -7.09
C PHE A 98 -20.61 -12.39 -7.23
N PRO A 99 -20.09 -12.50 -8.47
CA PRO A 99 -18.67 -12.80 -8.70
C PRO A 99 -17.82 -11.52 -8.54
N TYR A 100 -16.52 -11.69 -8.29
CA TYR A 100 -15.51 -10.64 -8.49
C TYR A 100 -14.31 -11.22 -9.24
N ALA A 101 -13.56 -10.33 -9.89
CA ALA A 101 -12.29 -10.67 -10.52
C ALA A 101 -11.15 -9.87 -9.88
N VAL A 102 -10.10 -10.56 -9.45
CA VAL A 102 -8.85 -9.93 -9.01
C VAL A 102 -7.96 -9.75 -10.23
N ILE A 103 -7.71 -8.50 -10.60
CA ILE A 103 -6.92 -8.14 -11.78
C ILE A 103 -5.44 -8.00 -11.41
N ASP A 104 -5.16 -7.43 -10.23
CA ASP A 104 -3.81 -7.31 -9.69
C ASP A 104 -3.85 -7.43 -8.16
N PHE A 105 -2.84 -8.09 -7.60
CA PHE A 105 -2.58 -8.14 -6.16
C PHE A 105 -1.09 -7.94 -5.92
N SER A 106 -0.71 -6.70 -5.63
CA SER A 106 0.66 -6.25 -5.48
C SER A 106 0.88 -5.60 -4.11
N PHE A 107 2.14 -5.34 -3.77
CA PHE A 107 2.50 -4.59 -2.57
C PHE A 107 3.73 -3.73 -2.79
N SER A 108 3.81 -2.65 -2.01
CA SER A 108 5.00 -1.81 -1.89
C SER A 108 5.50 -1.81 -0.45
N ALA A 109 6.81 -1.71 -0.29
CA ALA A 109 7.48 -1.68 0.99
C ALA A 109 8.40 -0.46 1.04
N ARG A 110 8.47 0.20 2.20
CA ARG A 110 9.48 1.25 2.42
C ARG A 110 10.78 0.60 2.86
N ALA A 111 11.77 0.59 1.99
CA ALA A 111 13.14 0.24 2.37
C ALA A 111 13.81 1.46 3.03
N ARG A 112 14.50 1.23 4.15
CA ARG A 112 15.36 2.28 4.74
C ARG A 112 16.63 2.36 3.93
N ARG A 113 17.16 3.56 3.76
CA ARG A 113 18.48 3.77 3.17
C ARG A 113 19.48 4.12 4.27
N ASP A 114 20.71 3.69 4.13
CA ASP A 114 21.82 4.15 4.96
C ASP A 114 22.26 5.57 4.56
N ALA A 115 23.26 6.11 5.25
CA ALA A 115 23.80 7.44 4.96
C ALA A 115 24.42 7.58 3.55
N ASN A 116 24.72 6.46 2.89
CA ASN A 116 25.28 6.40 1.54
C ASN A 116 24.19 6.13 0.47
N GLY A 117 22.92 6.03 0.86
CA GLY A 117 21.80 5.73 -0.03
C GLY A 117 21.58 4.24 -0.32
N GLN A 118 22.37 3.34 0.28
CA GLN A 118 22.24 1.89 0.14
C GLN A 118 21.03 1.39 0.92
N LEU A 119 20.29 0.45 0.33
CA LEU A 119 19.10 -0.14 0.95
C LEU A 119 19.50 -1.03 2.13
N LEU A 120 19.05 -0.70 3.33
CA LEU A 120 19.27 -1.48 4.55
C LEU A 120 18.36 -2.72 4.55
N GLY A 121 18.97 -3.91 4.66
CA GLY A 121 18.24 -5.18 4.82
C GLY A 121 17.87 -5.90 3.52
N LEU A 122 18.48 -5.51 2.38
CA LEU A 122 18.43 -6.25 1.12
C LEU A 122 19.77 -6.95 0.78
N ASP A 123 20.69 -7.04 1.75
CA ASP A 123 22.04 -7.58 1.57
C ASP A 123 22.10 -9.10 1.36
N ASN A 124 21.01 -9.72 0.89
CA ASN A 124 21.05 -11.09 0.40
C ASN A 124 21.43 -11.04 -1.08
N GLU A 125 22.71 -11.22 -1.36
CA GLU A 125 23.32 -11.15 -2.70
C GLU A 125 22.81 -12.19 -3.72
N ASP A 126 21.82 -13.03 -3.40
CA ASP A 126 21.44 -14.18 -4.24
C ASP A 126 20.03 -14.16 -4.88
N ASP A 127 19.11 -13.30 -4.47
CA ASP A 127 17.74 -13.34 -4.99
C ASP A 127 17.36 -12.03 -5.67
N GLY A 128 17.38 -12.04 -7.01
CA GLY A 128 16.96 -10.96 -7.91
C GLY A 128 15.46 -10.60 -7.85
N GLY A 129 14.92 -10.45 -6.65
CA GLY A 129 13.56 -9.98 -6.41
C GLY A 129 13.45 -8.49 -6.69
N THR A 130 12.73 -8.14 -7.76
CA THR A 130 12.40 -6.74 -8.09
C THR A 130 11.46 -6.18 -7.01
N ALA A 131 12.00 -5.44 -6.05
CA ALA A 131 11.18 -4.64 -5.13
C ALA A 131 10.69 -3.39 -5.86
N PHE A 132 9.37 -3.23 -6.00
CA PHE A 132 8.78 -1.98 -6.47
C PHE A 132 8.86 -0.96 -5.33
N LEU A 133 9.85 -0.06 -5.43
CA LEU A 133 10.04 1.08 -4.54
C LEU A 133 9.22 2.25 -5.08
N GLU A 134 8.28 2.75 -4.28
CA GLU A 134 7.74 4.09 -4.51
C GLU A 134 8.79 5.09 -4.00
N ASP A 135 9.53 5.71 -4.92
CA ASP A 135 10.35 6.88 -4.60
C ASP A 135 9.40 8.05 -4.32
N TYR A 136 9.14 8.32 -3.05
CA TYR A 136 8.63 9.63 -2.65
C TYR A 136 9.81 10.60 -2.71
N PHE A 137 9.87 11.40 -3.77
CA PHE A 137 10.42 12.74 -3.63
C PHE A 137 9.58 13.41 -2.56
N GLU A 138 10.15 13.66 -1.39
CA GLU A 138 9.62 14.71 -0.53
C GLU A 138 9.69 15.99 -1.37
N THR A 139 8.58 16.36 -2.01
CA THR A 139 8.33 17.77 -2.27
C THR A 139 8.28 18.42 -0.91
N ASN A 140 9.44 18.94 -0.49
CA ASN A 140 9.51 19.98 0.51
C ASN A 140 8.68 21.15 -0.03
N ASP A 141 7.37 21.10 0.21
CA ASP A 141 6.51 22.28 0.20
C ASP A 141 6.86 23.13 1.42
N ASN A 142 8.10 23.63 1.43
CA ASN A 142 8.55 24.71 2.28
C ASN A 142 8.75 25.92 1.37
N ASN A 143 7.66 26.67 1.19
CA ASN A 143 7.65 28.11 0.94
C ASN A 143 8.75 28.66 0.01
N GLY A 144 8.66 28.32 -1.27
CA GLY A 144 9.28 29.10 -2.35
C GLY A 144 8.49 30.37 -2.68
N ARG A 145 8.34 31.30 -1.73
CA ARG A 145 7.96 32.71 -1.98
C ARG A 145 8.01 33.49 -0.67
N TYR A 146 9.17 34.02 -0.31
CA TYR A 146 9.41 35.27 0.42
C TYR A 146 10.90 35.27 0.78
N GLY A 147 11.74 35.62 -0.20
CA GLY A 147 13.19 35.57 -0.02
C GLY A 147 13.97 36.43 -1.00
N HIS A 148 13.34 37.47 -1.58
CA HIS A 148 14.07 38.42 -2.42
C HIS A 148 13.64 39.90 -2.31
N GLU A 149 12.67 40.25 -1.46
CA GLU A 149 12.28 41.67 -1.24
C GLU A 149 12.56 42.19 0.18
N ALA A 150 13.04 41.35 1.09
CA ALA A 150 13.32 41.76 2.48
C ALA A 150 14.76 42.23 2.73
N LYS A 151 15.63 42.23 1.70
CA LYS A 151 17.03 42.70 1.83
C LYS A 151 17.28 44.11 1.27
N GLU A 152 16.35 44.66 0.49
CA GLU A 152 16.46 46.03 -0.05
C GLU A 152 15.71 47.09 0.79
N LYS A 153 14.87 46.68 1.77
CA LYS A 153 14.20 47.63 2.67
C LYS A 153 14.92 47.92 3.98
N SER A 154 15.87 47.09 4.43
CA SER A 154 16.63 47.41 5.65
C SER A 154 17.87 48.28 5.40
N GLU A 155 18.33 48.45 4.16
CA GLU A 155 19.45 49.35 3.82
C GLU A 155 18.99 50.75 3.36
N ALA A 156 17.68 50.95 3.13
CA ALA A 156 17.11 52.24 2.75
C ALA A 156 16.69 53.11 3.95
N GLU A 157 16.37 52.51 5.11
CA GLU A 157 15.96 53.27 6.31
C GLU A 157 17.14 53.78 7.15
N ASP A 158 18.33 53.17 7.04
CA ASP A 158 19.54 53.61 7.77
C ASP A 158 20.28 54.79 7.12
N ARG A 159 19.87 55.23 5.91
CA ARG A 159 20.42 56.42 5.24
C ARG A 159 19.57 57.67 5.39
N GLN A 160 18.43 57.60 6.05
CA GLN A 160 17.54 58.75 6.28
C GLN A 160 17.57 59.32 7.71
N ASN A 161 18.39 58.75 8.60
CA ASN A 161 18.56 59.20 9.99
C ASN A 161 20.02 59.53 10.39
N ARG A 162 20.82 60.01 9.44
CA ARG A 162 22.07 60.75 9.72
C ARG A 162 22.04 62.11 9.06
#